data_AF-A0A2N5VK97-F1
#
_entry.id   AF-A0A2N5VK97-F1
#
_cell.length_a   1.000
_cell.length_b   1.000
_cell.length_c   1.000
_cell.angle_alpha   90.00
_cell.angle_beta   90.00
_cell.angle_gamma   90.00
#
_symmetry.space_group_name_H-M   'P 1'
#
loop_
_entity.id
_entity.type
_entity.pdbx_description
1 polymer ?
#
loop_
_entity_poly.entity_id
_entity_poly.type
_entity_poly.pdbx_seq_one_letter_code
_entity_poly.pdbx_strand_id
1 'polypeptide(L)'
;MAHVQSYLQVDGHGQERPNPLSDWALTFKRTHALYNIAISNNITQFKTQSTLWGVKDAINTKFVIDSRTNPVLKTKMEVLDLNYPNRLYNPFLLLEGFDGVLDTPVEILHVVLLGVVKYLARDDIAKLKEKEKTILIGRLNSLNRLSLNIDSIKADYLIKHIKSLVGRHFKIIIQSAPFVLLDLLSPERREIWIALCKMCALIFQTRISHMDSYLDELTLHIHRFLRLIVQSNAQWVNKPKLHMLLHLPESIRRFGPASLFSTEKFESYNGVLRKASVHSNRLSPSRDIAVTFANYSGLKFLVSGGFIYDKQTGSISNASNEVQQVFARNPLLQRAMGYDYKSIHSLSYPLDLNIKLTKEDEVAIPEEFDADRNYPHLSQLAGIMVSKHEMLRQGVFVVVERRSKLLVGEIKSIWVKKTPQSSHFYVHLQGFETAHVDEHYQMRSIVRTPNHVVVNTKYIRGTINVQHNCHQFQCPVVSTRASLMEREETRITQPMVKHSDDNHYIINSASLSNPELHRQVALLPIEQTNPRDWIACVRGGFAVWLNVPDELLYNDSEDEADDVIVPPAQA
;
A
#
# COMPACT_ATOMS: atom_id res chain seq x y z
N MET A 1 15.51 27.42 10.98
CA MET A 1 14.07 27.33 11.36
C MET A 1 13.12 27.72 10.21
N ALA A 2 13.26 28.88 9.54
CA ALA A 2 12.35 29.29 8.45
C ALA A 2 12.16 28.24 7.33
N HIS A 3 13.24 27.54 6.95
CA HIS A 3 13.18 26.43 6.01
C HIS A 3 12.28 25.28 6.51
N VAL A 4 12.42 24.88 7.79
CA VAL A 4 11.60 23.84 8.42
C VAL A 4 10.12 24.24 8.45
N GLN A 5 9.84 25.52 8.71
CA GLN A 5 8.49 26.08 8.71
C GLN A 5 7.85 26.04 7.33
N SER A 6 8.55 26.51 6.29
CA SER A 6 8.06 26.44 4.91
C SER A 6 7.89 24.99 4.43
N TYR A 7 8.79 24.09 4.85
CA TYR A 7 8.65 22.67 4.57
C TYR A 7 7.39 22.06 5.18
N LEU A 8 7.06 22.44 6.42
CA LEU A 8 5.85 21.99 7.12
C LEU A 8 4.60 22.78 6.74
N GLN A 9 4.70 23.80 5.88
CA GLN A 9 3.63 24.73 5.54
C GLN A 9 3.00 25.39 6.78
N VAL A 10 3.84 25.85 7.71
CA VAL A 10 3.42 26.59 8.91
C VAL A 10 4.19 27.89 9.05
N ASP A 11 3.60 28.89 9.71
CA ASP A 11 4.23 30.18 9.94
C ASP A 11 5.01 30.28 11.27
N GLY A 12 5.45 31.50 11.62
CA GLY A 12 6.12 31.83 12.88
C GLY A 12 5.30 31.55 14.15
N HIS A 13 3.98 31.55 14.01
CA HIS A 13 3.01 31.35 15.07
C HIS A 13 2.44 29.92 15.10
N GLY A 14 2.94 29.04 14.22
CA GLY A 14 2.46 27.67 14.06
C GLY A 14 1.10 27.57 13.37
N GLN A 15 0.63 28.67 12.74
CA GLN A 15 -0.58 28.65 11.92
C GLN A 15 -0.27 28.02 10.56
N GLU A 16 -1.26 27.34 9.99
CA GLU A 16 -1.14 26.78 8.65
C GLU A 16 -0.89 27.90 7.63
N ARG A 17 0.14 27.71 6.82
CA ARG A 17 0.56 28.62 5.77
C ARG A 17 1.03 27.82 4.57
N PRO A 18 0.10 27.42 3.69
CA PRO A 18 0.43 26.68 2.48
C PRO A 18 1.45 27.41 1.63
N ASN A 19 2.38 26.66 1.04
CA ASN A 19 3.29 27.21 0.05
C ASN A 19 2.51 27.56 -1.22
N PRO A 20 2.87 28.64 -1.93
CA PRO A 20 2.23 28.93 -3.22
C PRO A 20 2.49 27.78 -4.18
N LEU A 21 1.43 27.33 -4.85
CA LEU A 21 1.54 26.32 -5.91
C LEU A 21 2.39 26.88 -7.05
N SER A 22 3.15 25.99 -7.69
CA SER A 22 3.79 26.29 -8.97
C SER A 22 2.73 26.59 -10.02
N ASP A 23 3.07 27.47 -10.97
CA ASP A 23 2.23 27.73 -12.14
C ASP A 23 2.71 26.86 -13.31
N TRP A 24 1.79 26.12 -13.94
CA TRP A 24 2.11 25.28 -15.08
C TRP A 24 2.58 26.09 -16.30
N ALA A 25 2.00 27.26 -16.53
CA ALA A 25 2.44 28.14 -17.62
C ALA A 25 3.86 28.69 -17.36
N LEU A 26 4.19 29.02 -16.11
CA LEU A 26 5.54 29.37 -15.72
C LEU A 26 6.51 28.18 -15.85
N THR A 27 6.07 26.97 -15.51
CA THR A 27 6.86 25.73 -15.66
C THR A 27 7.21 25.50 -17.13
N PHE A 28 6.23 25.63 -18.03
CA PHE A 28 6.42 25.61 -19.48
C PHE A 28 7.49 26.61 -19.92
N LYS A 29 7.34 27.89 -19.55
CA LYS A 29 8.30 28.95 -19.91
C LYS A 29 9.70 28.66 -19.38
N ARG A 30 9.81 28.19 -18.14
CA ARG A 30 11.09 27.84 -17.49
C ARG A 30 11.78 26.66 -18.17
N THR A 31 11.04 25.64 -18.61
CA THR A 31 11.62 24.52 -19.36
C THR A 31 12.32 24.99 -20.63
N HIS A 32 11.68 25.88 -21.42
CA HIS A 32 12.31 26.46 -22.60
C HIS A 32 13.49 27.38 -22.24
N ALA A 33 13.36 28.18 -21.18
CA ALA A 33 14.45 29.03 -20.70
C ALA A 33 15.68 28.22 -20.27
N LEU A 34 15.48 27.06 -19.64
CA LEU A 34 16.57 26.15 -19.27
C LEU A 34 17.33 25.66 -20.51
N TYR A 35 16.62 25.24 -21.56
CA TYR A 35 17.27 24.83 -22.81
C TYR A 35 18.12 25.99 -23.39
N ASN A 36 17.58 27.20 -23.44
CA ASN A 36 18.33 28.37 -23.89
C ASN A 36 19.60 28.63 -23.06
N ILE A 37 19.52 28.52 -21.73
CA ILE A 37 20.69 28.64 -20.85
C ILE A 37 21.73 27.55 -21.16
N ALA A 38 21.29 26.32 -21.44
CA ALA A 38 22.19 25.22 -21.73
C ALA A 38 22.97 25.42 -23.04
N ILE A 39 22.33 26.02 -24.05
CA ILE A 39 22.90 26.26 -25.38
C ILE A 39 23.71 27.56 -25.43
N SER A 40 23.18 28.66 -24.87
CA SER A 40 23.78 30.00 -24.95
C SER A 40 24.81 30.27 -23.86
N ASN A 41 24.72 29.62 -22.70
CA ASN A 41 25.60 29.88 -21.58
C ASN A 41 26.50 28.67 -21.30
N ASN A 42 26.12 27.82 -20.34
CA ASN A 42 26.84 26.60 -20.00
C ASN A 42 25.99 25.64 -19.18
N ILE A 43 26.47 24.40 -19.06
CA ILE A 43 25.79 23.33 -18.31
C ILE A 43 25.67 23.61 -16.81
N THR A 44 26.64 24.33 -16.23
CA THR A 44 26.67 24.61 -14.80
C THR A 44 25.51 25.54 -14.44
N GLN A 45 25.26 26.56 -15.25
CA GLN A 45 24.12 27.46 -15.10
C GLN A 45 22.79 26.74 -15.34
N PHE A 46 22.70 25.86 -16.35
CA PHE A 46 21.53 25.01 -16.55
C PHE A 46 21.21 24.18 -15.30
N LYS A 47 22.20 23.48 -14.74
CA LYS A 47 22.03 22.66 -13.53
C LYS A 47 21.61 23.51 -12.33
N THR A 48 22.25 24.67 -12.14
CA THR A 48 21.95 25.58 -11.04
C THR A 48 20.51 26.12 -11.12
N GLN A 49 20.09 26.60 -12.29
CA GLN A 49 18.75 27.14 -12.49
C GLN A 49 17.66 26.06 -12.48
N SER A 50 17.95 24.88 -13.02
CA SER A 50 17.03 23.72 -12.96
C SER A 50 16.70 23.36 -11.50
N THR A 51 17.72 23.31 -10.63
CA THR A 51 17.52 23.09 -9.19
C THR A 51 16.76 24.25 -8.52
N LEU A 52 17.16 25.50 -8.79
CA LEU A 52 16.52 26.68 -8.18
C LEU A 52 15.04 26.79 -8.55
N TRP A 53 14.69 26.48 -9.80
CA TRP A 53 13.33 26.56 -10.30
C TRP A 53 12.50 25.30 -10.04
N GLY A 54 13.14 24.18 -9.66
CA GLY A 54 12.47 22.89 -9.50
C GLY A 54 11.94 22.32 -10.82
N VAL A 55 12.56 22.64 -11.95
CA VAL A 55 12.09 22.22 -13.29
C VAL A 55 13.10 21.27 -13.92
N LYS A 56 12.64 20.06 -14.25
CA LYS A 56 13.40 19.04 -14.96
C LYS A 56 12.51 18.35 -16.00
N ASP A 57 12.81 18.59 -17.28
CA ASP A 57 12.26 17.78 -18.37
C ASP A 57 13.26 16.68 -18.73
N ALA A 58 12.93 15.42 -18.47
CA ALA A 58 13.82 14.29 -18.72
C ALA A 58 14.21 14.14 -20.20
N ILE A 59 13.32 14.47 -21.14
CA ILE A 59 13.60 14.38 -22.58
C ILE A 59 14.62 15.46 -22.96
N ASN A 60 14.34 16.71 -22.61
CA ASN A 60 15.22 17.83 -22.90
C ASN A 60 16.58 17.69 -22.21
N THR A 61 16.56 17.31 -20.93
CA THR A 61 17.78 17.09 -20.12
C THR A 61 18.68 16.04 -20.77
N LYS A 62 18.11 14.95 -21.29
CA LYS A 62 18.88 13.92 -22.00
C LYS A 62 19.53 14.48 -23.26
N PHE A 63 18.81 15.24 -24.08
CA PHE A 63 19.40 15.91 -25.24
C PHE A 63 20.54 16.85 -24.83
N VAL A 64 20.33 17.70 -23.83
CA VAL A 64 21.32 18.68 -23.36
C VAL A 64 22.58 18.02 -22.79
N ILE A 65 22.42 16.91 -22.04
CA ILE A 65 23.55 16.24 -21.40
C ILE A 65 24.29 15.34 -22.38
N ASP A 66 23.58 14.41 -23.04
CA ASP A 66 24.19 13.35 -23.84
C ASP A 66 24.75 13.87 -25.17
N SER A 67 24.21 14.96 -25.74
CA SER A 67 24.74 15.56 -26.98
C SER A 67 26.17 16.08 -26.84
N ARG A 68 26.64 16.32 -25.61
CA ARG A 68 28.02 16.78 -25.37
C ARG A 68 29.05 15.70 -25.65
N THR A 69 28.68 14.44 -25.47
CA THR A 69 29.58 13.29 -25.65
C THR A 69 29.19 12.41 -26.83
N ASN A 70 27.98 12.61 -27.40
CA ASN A 70 27.47 11.86 -28.54
C ASN A 70 27.23 12.76 -29.77
N PRO A 71 28.16 12.76 -30.75
CA PRO A 71 28.03 13.59 -31.96
C PRO A 71 26.75 13.32 -32.78
N VAL A 72 26.31 12.07 -32.86
CA VAL A 72 25.08 11.69 -33.58
C VAL A 72 23.86 12.33 -32.92
N LEU A 73 23.82 12.29 -31.58
CA LEU A 73 22.73 12.91 -30.82
C LEU A 73 22.78 14.44 -30.91
N LYS A 74 23.99 15.03 -30.95
CA LYS A 74 24.17 16.47 -31.18
C LYS A 74 23.58 16.92 -32.51
N THR A 75 23.95 16.26 -33.61
CA THR A 75 23.39 16.55 -34.94
C THR A 75 21.87 16.37 -34.94
N LYS A 76 21.37 15.31 -34.31
CA LYS A 76 19.91 15.10 -34.17
C LYS A 76 19.24 16.23 -33.39
N MET A 77 19.85 16.69 -32.30
CA MET A 77 19.35 17.80 -31.50
C MET A 77 19.29 19.10 -32.32
N GLU A 78 20.35 19.43 -33.05
CA GLU A 78 20.42 20.61 -33.93
C GLU A 78 19.36 20.58 -35.04
N VAL A 79 19.16 19.42 -35.67
CA VAL A 79 18.10 19.23 -36.69
C VAL A 79 16.71 19.41 -36.08
N LEU A 80 16.48 18.87 -34.89
CA LEU A 80 15.21 19.03 -34.20
C LEU A 80 14.99 20.47 -33.74
N ASP A 81 16.00 21.15 -33.23
CA ASP A 81 15.90 22.55 -32.81
C ASP A 81 15.50 23.45 -33.98
N LEU A 82 16.11 23.23 -35.15
CA LEU A 82 15.84 24.01 -36.35
C LEU A 82 14.47 23.74 -36.96
N ASN A 83 14.06 22.47 -37.06
CA ASN A 83 12.89 22.08 -37.86
C ASN A 83 11.66 21.68 -37.03
N TYR A 84 11.88 21.15 -35.82
CA TYR A 84 10.84 20.55 -34.99
C TYR A 84 11.10 20.79 -33.48
N PRO A 85 11.27 22.04 -33.01
CA PRO A 85 11.77 22.34 -31.67
C PRO A 85 10.94 21.70 -30.55
N ASN A 86 9.63 21.56 -30.76
CA ASN A 86 8.72 20.89 -29.81
C ASN A 86 9.10 19.42 -29.52
N ARG A 87 9.83 18.75 -30.41
CA ARG A 87 10.29 17.36 -30.23
C ARG A 87 11.52 17.23 -29.32
N LEU A 88 12.09 18.35 -28.88
CA LEU A 88 13.17 18.39 -27.89
C LEU A 88 12.65 18.34 -26.45
N TYR A 89 11.34 18.40 -26.27
CA TYR A 89 10.71 18.51 -24.97
C TYR A 89 9.69 17.40 -24.74
N ASN A 90 9.26 17.26 -23.48
CA ASN A 90 8.16 16.38 -23.13
C ASN A 90 6.85 16.85 -23.80
N PRO A 91 6.18 15.99 -24.59
CA PRO A 91 4.95 16.35 -25.29
C PRO A 91 3.80 16.74 -24.33
N PHE A 92 3.85 16.35 -23.05
CA PHE A 92 2.87 16.77 -22.05
C PHE A 92 2.85 18.28 -21.81
N LEU A 93 3.93 19.01 -22.13
CA LEU A 93 3.96 20.46 -22.07
C LEU A 93 2.96 21.14 -23.01
N LEU A 94 2.55 20.43 -24.07
CA LEU A 94 1.62 20.91 -25.10
C LEU A 94 0.28 20.17 -25.07
N LEU A 95 0.07 19.28 -24.09
CA LEU A 95 -1.17 18.53 -24.00
C LEU A 95 -2.30 19.44 -23.50
N GLU A 96 -3.26 19.74 -24.38
CA GLU A 96 -4.42 20.55 -24.03
C GLU A 96 -5.20 19.90 -22.88
N GLY A 97 -5.55 20.71 -21.88
CA GLY A 97 -6.27 20.27 -20.69
C GLY A 97 -5.42 19.57 -19.63
N PHE A 98 -4.10 19.43 -19.82
CA PHE A 98 -3.18 18.92 -18.81
C PHE A 98 -2.49 20.05 -18.05
N ASP A 99 -2.55 20.00 -16.73
CA ASP A 99 -1.80 20.85 -15.81
C ASP A 99 -0.83 19.98 -15.01
N GLY A 100 0.47 20.06 -15.30
CA GLY A 100 1.45 19.20 -14.63
C GLY A 100 1.61 19.44 -13.13
N VAL A 101 1.09 20.56 -12.57
CA VAL A 101 1.07 20.81 -11.13
C VAL A 101 -0.14 20.14 -10.49
N LEU A 102 -1.29 20.14 -11.16
CA LEU A 102 -2.54 19.62 -10.61
C LEU A 102 -2.86 18.18 -11.02
N ASP A 103 -2.30 17.70 -12.14
CA ASP A 103 -2.55 16.39 -12.75
C ASP A 103 -1.47 15.36 -12.48
N THR A 104 -0.52 15.67 -11.59
CA THR A 104 0.51 14.74 -11.11
C THR A 104 0.27 14.40 -9.63
N PRO A 105 -0.61 13.43 -9.32
CA PRO A 105 -0.95 13.11 -7.94
C PRO A 105 0.23 12.51 -7.18
N VAL A 106 0.17 12.60 -5.85
CA VAL A 106 1.17 12.03 -4.93
C VAL A 106 1.20 10.49 -5.04
N GLU A 107 2.19 9.93 -5.74
CA GLU A 107 2.26 8.48 -5.96
C GLU A 107 2.65 7.70 -4.69
N ILE A 108 1.71 6.95 -4.12
CA ILE A 108 1.84 6.35 -2.78
C ILE A 108 2.81 5.17 -2.69
N LEU A 109 3.15 4.48 -3.79
CA LEU A 109 4.14 3.40 -3.76
C LEU A 109 5.53 3.98 -3.49
N HIS A 110 5.95 5.00 -4.23
CA HIS A 110 7.27 5.61 -4.11
C HIS A 110 7.38 6.58 -2.95
N VAL A 111 6.31 7.35 -2.68
CA VAL A 111 6.28 8.35 -1.60
C VAL A 111 6.14 7.67 -0.25
N VAL A 112 5.13 6.81 -0.09
CA VAL A 112 4.80 6.23 1.23
C VAL A 112 5.58 4.95 1.48
N LEU A 113 5.46 3.92 0.63
CA LEU A 113 6.08 2.62 0.89
C LEU A 113 7.60 2.62 0.68
N LEU A 114 8.06 2.99 -0.52
CA LEU A 114 9.48 3.04 -0.88
C LEU A 114 10.14 4.38 -0.49
N GLY A 115 9.42 5.24 0.22
CA GLY A 115 9.91 6.47 0.81
C GLY A 115 9.78 6.42 2.31
N VAL A 116 8.73 7.04 2.86
CA VAL A 116 8.52 7.24 4.30
C VAL A 116 8.70 5.96 5.13
N VAL A 117 8.02 4.87 4.74
CA VAL A 117 8.06 3.60 5.47
C VAL A 117 9.43 2.94 5.33
N LYS A 118 10.01 2.96 4.13
CA LYS A 118 11.37 2.45 3.87
C LYS A 118 12.42 3.19 4.69
N TYR A 119 12.32 4.51 4.82
CA TYR A 119 13.24 5.31 5.64
C TYR A 119 13.21 4.84 7.09
N LEU A 120 12.04 4.81 7.72
CA LEU A 120 11.91 4.37 9.12
C LEU A 120 12.29 2.90 9.31
N ALA A 121 11.89 2.01 8.40
CA ALA A 121 12.26 0.61 8.47
C ALA A 121 13.79 0.41 8.40
N ARG A 122 14.49 1.15 7.54
CA ARG A 122 15.95 1.11 7.49
C ARG A 122 16.58 1.70 8.75
N ASP A 123 16.04 2.80 9.25
CA ASP A 123 16.62 3.50 10.39
C ASP A 123 16.46 2.72 11.70
N ASP A 124 15.31 2.09 11.91
CA ASP A 124 14.97 1.46 13.18
C ASP A 124 15.17 -0.07 13.16
N ILE A 125 14.74 -0.76 12.10
CA ILE A 125 14.81 -2.23 12.04
C ILE A 125 16.19 -2.72 11.62
N ALA A 126 16.87 -2.03 10.70
CA ALA A 126 18.19 -2.48 10.24
C ALA A 126 19.29 -2.36 11.30
N LYS A 127 19.10 -1.46 12.29
CA LYS A 127 20.04 -1.22 13.39
C LYS A 127 19.82 -2.13 14.60
N LEU A 128 18.77 -2.94 14.61
CA LEU A 128 18.51 -3.92 15.67
C LEU A 128 19.68 -4.90 15.82
N LYS A 129 19.97 -5.29 17.06
CA LYS A 129 20.93 -6.33 17.39
C LYS A 129 20.38 -7.70 17.00
N GLU A 130 21.25 -8.69 16.81
CA GLU A 130 20.84 -10.04 16.41
C GLU A 130 19.81 -10.68 17.36
N LYS A 131 19.93 -10.46 18.68
CA LYS A 131 18.93 -10.93 19.65
C LYS A 131 17.55 -10.27 19.45
N GLU A 132 17.53 -8.97 19.17
CA GLU A 132 16.31 -8.20 18.92
C GLU A 132 15.67 -8.61 17.59
N LYS A 133 16.49 -8.88 16.55
CA LYS A 133 16.02 -9.46 15.29
C LYS A 133 15.37 -10.82 15.49
N THR A 134 15.95 -11.71 16.30
CA THR A 134 15.33 -13.02 16.60
C THR A 134 13.98 -12.87 17.31
N ILE A 135 13.86 -11.92 18.24
CA ILE A 135 12.58 -11.60 18.90
C ILE A 135 11.56 -11.10 17.86
N LEU A 136 11.97 -10.18 16.99
CA LEU A 136 11.13 -9.62 15.93
C LEU A 136 10.66 -10.69 14.94
N ILE A 137 11.54 -11.61 14.54
CA ILE A 137 11.21 -12.78 13.70
C ILE A 137 10.19 -13.66 14.40
N GLY A 138 10.40 -13.95 15.70
CA GLY A 138 9.47 -14.79 16.46
C GLY A 138 8.07 -14.18 16.60
N ARG A 139 8.00 -12.87 16.80
CA ARG A 139 6.74 -12.11 16.83
C ARG A 139 6.05 -12.09 15.46
N LEU A 140 6.80 -11.88 14.38
CA LEU A 140 6.27 -11.93 13.02
C LEU A 140 5.72 -13.32 12.64
N ASN A 141 6.42 -14.39 13.03
CA ASN A 141 5.96 -15.77 12.82
C ASN A 141 4.67 -16.10 13.59
N SER A 142 4.38 -15.37 14.66
CA SER A 142 3.23 -15.59 15.55
C SER A 142 2.10 -14.59 15.34
N LEU A 143 2.28 -13.64 14.42
CA LEU A 143 1.28 -12.63 14.11
C LEU A 143 0.01 -13.30 13.54
N ASN A 144 -1.15 -12.93 14.08
CA ASN A 144 -2.41 -13.36 13.50
C ASN A 144 -2.62 -12.68 12.14
N ARG A 145 -2.46 -13.44 11.05
CA ARG A 145 -2.61 -12.94 9.68
C ARG A 145 -4.06 -12.88 9.18
N LEU A 146 -5.02 -13.40 9.96
CA LEU A 146 -6.42 -13.42 9.55
C LEU A 146 -6.92 -11.99 9.30
N SER A 147 -7.63 -11.80 8.19
CA SER A 147 -8.18 -10.50 7.77
C SER A 147 -7.17 -9.40 7.42
N LEU A 148 -5.86 -9.69 7.27
CA LEU A 148 -4.84 -8.72 6.84
C LEU A 148 -4.54 -8.70 5.33
N ASN A 149 -5.19 -9.57 4.54
CA ASN A 149 -4.84 -9.79 3.13
C ASN A 149 -3.34 -10.17 2.95
N ILE A 150 -2.80 -10.95 3.89
CA ILE A 150 -1.41 -11.45 3.89
C ILE A 150 -1.44 -12.97 3.78
N ASP A 151 -1.06 -13.50 2.62
CA ASP A 151 -1.03 -14.95 2.38
C ASP A 151 -0.01 -15.65 3.28
N SER A 152 1.21 -15.11 3.36
CA SER A 152 2.31 -15.67 4.12
C SER A 152 3.29 -14.59 4.55
N ILE A 153 3.90 -14.79 5.72
CA ILE A 153 4.96 -13.94 6.25
C ILE A 153 6.23 -14.77 6.26
N LYS A 154 7.23 -14.35 5.49
CA LYS A 154 8.58 -14.92 5.54
C LYS A 154 9.43 -14.05 6.45
N ALA A 155 9.28 -14.20 7.75
CA ALA A 155 9.85 -13.30 8.75
C ALA A 155 11.38 -13.15 8.61
N ASP A 156 12.11 -14.26 8.50
CA ASP A 156 13.58 -14.24 8.28
C ASP A 156 13.97 -13.43 7.04
N TYR A 157 13.24 -13.60 5.94
CA TYR A 157 13.48 -12.86 4.71
C TYR A 157 13.24 -11.36 4.90
N LEU A 158 12.12 -10.98 5.55
CA LEU A 158 11.78 -9.57 5.79
C LEU A 158 12.85 -8.86 6.60
N ILE A 159 13.33 -9.49 7.67
CA ILE A 159 14.32 -8.88 8.57
C ILE A 159 15.71 -8.89 7.95
N LYS A 160 16.12 -10.00 7.33
CA LYS A 160 17.43 -10.11 6.66
C LYS A 160 17.58 -9.14 5.49
N HIS A 161 16.51 -8.91 4.73
CA HIS A 161 16.52 -8.09 3.52
C HIS A 161 15.83 -6.73 3.69
N ILE A 162 15.72 -6.22 4.92
CA ILE A 162 15.01 -4.97 5.25
C ILE A 162 15.39 -3.78 4.35
N LYS A 163 16.65 -3.72 3.90
CA LYS A 163 17.17 -2.64 3.04
C LYS A 163 16.74 -2.76 1.57
N SER A 164 16.32 -3.93 1.09
CA SER A 164 15.99 -4.21 -0.31
C SER A 164 14.56 -4.72 -0.51
N LEU A 165 13.67 -4.43 0.43
CA LEU A 165 12.26 -4.80 0.35
C LEU A 165 11.51 -3.99 -0.71
N VAL A 166 10.40 -4.57 -1.18
CA VAL A 166 9.46 -3.97 -2.13
C VAL A 166 8.15 -3.56 -1.43
N GLY A 167 7.29 -2.81 -2.12
CA GLY A 167 6.04 -2.27 -1.55
C GLY A 167 5.18 -3.30 -0.81
N ARG A 168 5.00 -4.52 -1.35
CA ARG A 168 4.25 -5.60 -0.67
C ARG A 168 4.81 -5.94 0.71
N HIS A 169 6.13 -5.99 0.85
CA HIS A 169 6.78 -6.29 2.12
C HIS A 169 6.59 -5.16 3.13
N PHE A 170 6.66 -3.90 2.69
CA PHE A 170 6.40 -2.75 3.55
C PHE A 170 4.94 -2.70 4.02
N LYS A 171 3.97 -3.12 3.20
CA LYS A 171 2.57 -3.30 3.65
C LYS A 171 2.44 -4.35 4.76
N ILE A 172 3.26 -5.40 4.78
CA ILE A 172 3.31 -6.37 5.88
C ILE A 172 3.88 -5.71 7.14
N ILE A 173 4.97 -4.96 7.00
CA ILE A 173 5.62 -4.25 8.12
C ILE A 173 4.65 -3.26 8.77
N ILE A 174 3.99 -2.39 8.01
CA ILE A 174 3.05 -1.39 8.54
C ILE A 174 1.91 -2.05 9.34
N GLN A 175 1.33 -3.13 8.82
CA GLN A 175 0.22 -3.83 9.48
C GLN A 175 0.63 -4.61 10.73
N SER A 176 1.92 -4.90 10.90
CA SER A 176 2.43 -5.74 11.99
C SER A 176 3.27 -4.98 13.01
N ALA A 177 3.91 -3.87 12.62
CA ALA A 177 4.85 -3.10 13.43
C ALA A 177 4.33 -2.78 14.85
N PRO A 178 3.05 -2.38 15.05
CA PRO A 178 2.53 -2.12 16.39
C PRO A 178 2.69 -3.32 17.34
N PHE A 179 2.60 -4.55 16.84
CA PHE A 179 2.59 -5.76 17.65
C PHE A 179 3.94 -6.45 17.74
N VAL A 180 4.82 -6.19 16.77
CA VAL A 180 6.09 -6.92 16.67
C VAL A 180 7.30 -6.05 17.04
N LEU A 181 7.23 -4.73 16.84
CA LEU A 181 8.37 -3.83 16.87
C LEU A 181 8.42 -2.90 18.10
N LEU A 182 7.28 -2.43 18.63
CA LEU A 182 7.24 -1.29 19.55
C LEU A 182 8.02 -1.45 20.88
N ASP A 183 8.19 -2.67 21.38
CA ASP A 183 9.02 -2.94 22.58
C ASP A 183 10.53 -2.82 22.31
N LEU A 184 10.94 -2.84 21.04
CA LEU A 184 12.33 -2.74 20.62
C LEU A 184 12.74 -1.29 20.32
N LEU A 185 11.83 -0.34 20.51
CA LEU A 185 12.01 1.08 20.18
C LEU A 185 12.00 1.96 21.43
N SER A 186 12.61 3.15 21.33
CA SER A 186 12.43 4.20 22.32
C SER A 186 10.96 4.67 22.36
N PRO A 187 10.49 5.27 23.47
CA PRO A 187 9.13 5.81 23.56
C PRO A 187 8.81 6.81 22.43
N GLU A 188 9.76 7.68 22.08
CA GLU A 188 9.60 8.67 21.00
C GLU A 188 9.43 7.98 19.63
N ARG A 189 10.25 6.97 19.35
CA ARG A 189 10.16 6.20 18.10
C ARG A 189 8.89 5.37 18.02
N ARG A 190 8.42 4.84 19.15
CA ARG A 190 7.12 4.15 19.24
C ARG A 190 5.98 5.03 18.78
N GLU A 191 5.91 6.27 19.26
CA GLU A 191 4.89 7.24 18.85
C GLU A 191 4.90 7.52 17.35
N ILE A 192 6.10 7.67 16.76
CA ILE A 192 6.27 7.88 15.31
C ILE A 192 5.74 6.69 14.52
N TRP A 193 6.07 5.46 14.93
CA TRP A 193 5.58 4.26 14.26
C TRP A 193 4.06 4.08 14.37
N ILE A 194 3.48 4.34 15.54
CA ILE A 194 2.02 4.30 15.73
C ILE A 194 1.34 5.33 14.81
N ALA A 195 1.86 6.57 14.76
CA ALA A 195 1.33 7.61 13.90
C ALA A 195 1.42 7.24 12.41
N LEU A 196 2.57 6.69 11.97
CA LEU A 196 2.76 6.17 10.61
C LEU A 196 1.72 5.08 10.29
N CYS A 197 1.57 4.10 11.17
CA CYS A 197 0.71 2.95 10.93
C CYS A 197 -0.78 3.35 10.80
N LYS A 198 -1.26 4.23 11.68
CA LYS A 198 -2.63 4.77 11.62
C LYS A 198 -2.86 5.61 10.36
N MET A 199 -1.89 6.46 9.99
CA MET A 199 -1.93 7.25 8.75
C MET A 199 -2.00 6.34 7.52
N CYS A 200 -1.15 5.31 7.45
CA CYS A 200 -1.14 4.39 6.32
C CYS A 200 -2.45 3.60 6.16
N ALA A 201 -3.13 3.25 7.26
CA ALA A 201 -4.44 2.59 7.19
C ALA A 201 -5.47 3.45 6.41
N LEU A 202 -5.43 4.77 6.56
CA LEU A 202 -6.24 5.70 5.76
C LEU A 202 -5.75 5.78 4.31
N ILE A 203 -4.44 5.96 4.09
CA ILE A 203 -3.86 6.13 2.75
C ILE A 203 -4.19 4.96 1.81
N PHE A 204 -4.15 3.72 2.32
CA PHE A 204 -4.40 2.52 1.51
C PHE A 204 -5.88 2.10 1.47
N GLN A 205 -6.80 2.92 2.00
CA GLN A 205 -8.23 2.68 1.89
C GLN A 205 -8.67 2.74 0.42
N THR A 206 -9.40 1.72 -0.05
CA THR A 206 -9.79 1.57 -1.47
C THR A 206 -11.17 2.16 -1.78
N ARG A 207 -11.96 2.50 -0.76
CA ARG A 207 -13.29 3.11 -0.87
C ARG A 207 -13.45 4.16 0.22
N ILE A 208 -13.84 5.37 -0.14
CA ILE A 208 -14.11 6.46 0.81
C ILE A 208 -15.62 6.71 0.82
N SER A 209 -16.29 6.54 1.96
CA SER A 209 -17.74 6.73 2.09
C SER A 209 -18.13 8.22 2.17
N HIS A 210 -17.34 9.01 2.89
CA HIS A 210 -17.57 10.45 3.12
C HIS A 210 -16.25 11.19 2.91
N MET A 211 -16.13 11.92 1.80
CA MET A 211 -14.87 12.52 1.35
C MET A 211 -14.35 13.58 2.33
N ASP A 212 -15.16 14.58 2.69
CA ASP A 212 -14.68 15.69 3.53
C ASP A 212 -14.20 15.21 4.91
N SER A 213 -14.99 14.39 5.61
CA SER A 213 -14.59 13.84 6.91
C SER A 213 -13.37 12.93 6.83
N TYR A 214 -13.21 12.19 5.72
CA TYR A 214 -12.03 11.36 5.50
C TYR A 214 -10.77 12.21 5.30
N LEU A 215 -10.89 13.30 4.54
CA LEU A 215 -9.77 14.22 4.29
C LEU A 215 -9.38 14.95 5.58
N ASP A 216 -10.35 15.41 6.38
CA ASP A 216 -10.08 16.01 7.69
C ASP A 216 -9.33 15.04 8.60
N GLU A 217 -9.81 13.79 8.70
CA GLU A 217 -9.16 12.72 9.49
C GLU A 217 -7.74 12.43 8.97
N LEU A 218 -7.56 12.29 7.65
CA LEU A 218 -6.26 12.04 7.04
C LEU A 218 -5.27 13.19 7.29
N THR A 219 -5.71 14.44 7.15
CA THR A 219 -4.88 15.63 7.42
C THR A 219 -4.41 15.64 8.88
N LEU A 220 -5.29 15.33 9.83
CA LEU A 220 -4.90 15.23 11.25
C LEU A 220 -3.84 14.15 11.48
N HIS A 221 -3.97 12.99 10.82
CA HIS A 221 -2.96 11.92 10.90
C HIS A 221 -1.62 12.30 10.25
N ILE A 222 -1.64 12.99 9.11
CA ILE A 222 -0.44 13.52 8.45
C ILE A 222 0.25 14.54 9.36
N HIS A 223 -0.49 15.50 9.90
CA HIS A 223 0.04 16.53 10.81
C HIS A 223 0.67 15.91 12.06
N ARG A 224 -0.01 14.95 12.69
CA ARG A 224 0.55 14.24 13.86
C ARG A 224 1.85 13.52 13.51
N PHE A 225 1.89 12.80 12.38
CA PHE A 225 3.09 12.08 11.96
C PHE A 225 4.25 13.05 11.64
N LEU A 226 4.02 14.09 10.85
CA LEU A 226 5.02 15.09 10.48
C LEU A 226 5.55 15.84 11.70
N ARG A 227 4.67 16.18 12.65
CA ARG A 227 5.07 16.78 13.91
C ARG A 227 6.02 15.87 14.68
N LEU A 228 5.64 14.61 14.90
CA LEU A 228 6.45 13.69 15.70
C LEU A 228 7.81 13.42 15.05
N ILE A 229 7.85 13.22 13.73
CA ILE A 229 9.10 12.91 13.02
C ILE A 229 10.03 14.13 12.96
N VAL A 230 9.53 15.33 12.66
CA VAL A 230 10.35 16.56 12.63
C VAL A 230 10.79 16.97 14.03
N GLN A 231 9.94 16.78 15.05
CA GLN A 231 10.31 17.01 16.44
C GLN A 231 11.45 16.08 16.88
N SER A 232 11.49 14.84 16.38
CA SER A 232 12.59 13.91 16.68
C SER A 232 13.94 14.36 16.12
N ASN A 233 13.94 14.95 14.92
CA ASN A 233 15.10 15.61 14.31
C ASN A 233 14.63 16.42 13.09
N ALA A 234 14.92 17.72 13.05
CA ALA A 234 14.49 18.55 11.93
C ALA A 234 15.20 18.24 10.60
N GLN A 235 16.25 17.42 10.57
CA GLN A 235 16.89 16.95 9.33
C GLN A 235 15.96 16.13 8.44
N TRP A 236 14.85 15.60 8.98
CA TRP A 236 13.83 14.92 8.17
C TRP A 236 13.25 15.81 7.06
N VAL A 237 13.35 17.13 7.17
CA VAL A 237 12.95 18.07 6.09
C VAL A 237 13.80 17.93 4.82
N ASN A 238 14.97 17.28 4.90
CA ASN A 238 15.78 16.98 3.73
C ASN A 238 15.21 15.82 2.89
N LYS A 239 14.18 15.10 3.38
CA LYS A 239 13.52 14.03 2.62
C LYS A 239 12.27 14.60 1.92
N PRO A 240 12.29 14.88 0.60
CA PRO A 240 11.17 15.55 -0.07
C PRO A 240 9.86 14.74 -0.05
N LYS A 241 9.94 13.41 0.01
CA LYS A 241 8.77 12.51 0.08
C LYS A 241 7.89 12.73 1.32
N LEU A 242 8.47 13.21 2.42
CA LEU A 242 7.70 13.55 3.62
C LEU A 242 6.83 14.80 3.38
N HIS A 243 7.35 15.81 2.66
CA HIS A 243 6.58 17.00 2.27
C HIS A 243 5.40 16.64 1.37
N MET A 244 5.58 15.69 0.46
CA MET A 244 4.51 15.23 -0.43
C MET A 244 3.27 14.70 0.31
N LEU A 245 3.41 14.28 1.57
CA LEU A 245 2.24 13.87 2.37
C LEU A 245 1.25 15.02 2.56
N LEU A 246 1.71 16.27 2.67
CA LEU A 246 0.85 17.45 2.82
C LEU A 246 -0.04 17.69 1.59
N HIS A 247 0.33 17.16 0.42
CA HIS A 247 -0.40 17.32 -0.85
C HIS A 247 -1.28 16.11 -1.21
N LEU A 248 -1.23 15.07 -0.38
CA LEU A 248 -1.99 13.85 -0.60
C LEU A 248 -3.51 14.05 -0.42
N PRO A 249 -4.00 14.84 0.56
CA PRO A 249 -5.43 15.14 0.67
C PRO A 249 -6.03 15.78 -0.60
N GLU A 250 -5.32 16.72 -1.23
CA GLU A 250 -5.72 17.38 -2.48
C GLU A 250 -5.75 16.38 -3.64
N SER A 251 -4.73 15.52 -3.73
CA SER A 251 -4.69 14.44 -4.72
C SER A 251 -5.89 13.51 -4.55
N ILE A 252 -6.25 13.13 -3.32
CA ILE A 252 -7.40 12.26 -3.06
C ILE A 252 -8.72 12.97 -3.36
N ARG A 253 -8.85 14.25 -3.03
CA ARG A 253 -10.04 15.05 -3.36
C ARG A 253 -10.29 15.07 -4.87
N ARG A 254 -9.23 15.19 -5.68
CA ARG A 254 -9.31 15.28 -7.15
C ARG A 254 -9.47 13.93 -7.84
N PHE A 255 -8.74 12.91 -7.41
CA PHE A 255 -8.63 11.62 -8.13
C PHE A 255 -9.33 10.45 -7.44
N GLY A 256 -9.92 10.67 -6.26
CA GLY A 256 -10.49 9.62 -5.43
C GLY A 256 -9.43 8.89 -4.58
N PRO A 257 -9.74 7.70 -4.04
CA PRO A 257 -8.84 6.99 -3.14
C PRO A 257 -7.44 6.78 -3.74
N ALA A 258 -6.39 6.93 -2.93
CA ALA A 258 -5.01 6.92 -3.43
C ALA A 258 -4.58 5.64 -4.16
N SER A 259 -5.27 4.53 -3.89
CA SER A 259 -5.13 3.28 -4.64
C SER A 259 -5.43 3.40 -6.15
N LEU A 260 -6.16 4.43 -6.60
CA LEU A 260 -6.50 4.65 -8.00
C LEU A 260 -5.34 5.21 -8.83
N PHE A 261 -4.46 5.99 -8.20
CA PHE A 261 -3.30 6.62 -8.86
C PHE A 261 -1.96 6.04 -8.40
N SER A 262 -1.96 4.87 -7.74
CA SER A 262 -0.72 4.16 -7.42
C SER A 262 -0.13 3.45 -8.64
N THR A 263 1.19 3.53 -8.79
CA THR A 263 1.93 2.89 -9.89
C THR A 263 2.16 1.39 -9.69
N GLU A 264 1.78 0.81 -8.56
CA GLU A 264 1.98 -0.62 -8.25
C GLU A 264 1.42 -1.55 -9.34
N LYS A 265 0.23 -1.23 -9.87
CA LYS A 265 -0.38 -2.01 -10.96
C LYS A 265 0.43 -1.90 -12.25
N PHE A 266 0.89 -0.70 -12.61
CA PHE A 266 1.69 -0.47 -13.80
C PHE A 266 3.07 -1.12 -13.68
N GLU A 267 3.74 -1.01 -12.54
CA GLU A 267 5.03 -1.66 -12.30
C GLU A 267 4.93 -3.19 -12.23
N SER A 268 3.81 -3.73 -11.74
CA SER A 268 3.59 -5.18 -11.76
C SER A 268 3.62 -5.74 -13.19
N TYR A 269 3.30 -4.90 -14.19
CA TYR A 269 3.36 -5.23 -15.61
C TYR A 269 4.78 -5.45 -16.12
N ASN A 270 5.81 -4.89 -15.45
CA ASN A 270 7.21 -5.20 -15.75
C ASN A 270 7.50 -6.71 -15.58
N GLY A 271 6.75 -7.40 -14.72
CA GLY A 271 6.81 -8.87 -14.63
C GLY A 271 6.37 -9.57 -15.92
N VAL A 272 5.34 -9.04 -16.60
CA VAL A 272 4.84 -9.57 -17.88
C VAL A 272 5.88 -9.32 -18.99
N LEU A 273 6.44 -8.11 -19.05
CA LEU A 273 7.52 -7.77 -20.00
C LEU A 273 8.73 -8.70 -19.83
N ARG A 274 9.18 -8.92 -18.59
CA ARG A 274 10.28 -9.84 -18.30
C ARG A 274 9.98 -11.28 -18.72
N LYS A 275 8.75 -11.78 -18.48
CA LYS A 275 8.36 -13.13 -18.93
C LYS A 275 8.40 -13.26 -20.45
N ALA A 276 7.88 -12.28 -21.19
CA ALA A 276 7.93 -12.29 -22.66
C ALA A 276 9.38 -12.36 -23.16
N SER A 277 10.31 -11.65 -22.52
CA SER A 277 11.74 -11.75 -22.83
C SER A 277 12.34 -13.11 -22.47
N VAL A 278 12.09 -13.63 -21.25
CA VAL A 278 12.66 -14.90 -20.77
C VAL A 278 12.26 -16.08 -21.67
N HIS A 279 11.04 -16.06 -22.22
CA HIS A 279 10.51 -17.09 -23.10
C HIS A 279 10.78 -16.85 -24.61
N SER A 280 11.54 -15.81 -24.96
CA SER A 280 12.02 -15.58 -26.33
C SER A 280 13.33 -16.34 -26.60
N ASN A 281 13.82 -16.28 -27.85
CA ASN A 281 15.17 -16.76 -28.19
C ASN A 281 16.28 -15.85 -27.62
N ARG A 282 15.92 -14.69 -27.05
CA ARG A 282 16.80 -13.70 -26.39
C ARG A 282 17.84 -13.06 -27.30
N LEU A 283 17.74 -13.22 -28.63
CA LEU A 283 18.64 -12.59 -29.59
C LEU A 283 18.33 -11.09 -29.75
N SER A 284 17.05 -10.72 -29.68
CA SER A 284 16.62 -9.32 -29.71
C SER A 284 15.43 -9.10 -28.77
N PRO A 285 15.67 -9.03 -27.44
CA PRO A 285 14.60 -8.97 -26.45
C PRO A 285 13.56 -7.89 -26.71
N SER A 286 13.97 -6.69 -27.13
CA SER A 286 13.05 -5.59 -27.44
C SER A 286 12.11 -5.92 -28.59
N ARG A 287 12.64 -6.53 -29.67
CA ARG A 287 11.84 -6.96 -30.82
C ARG A 287 10.89 -8.09 -30.43
N ASP A 288 11.38 -9.06 -29.67
CA ASP A 288 10.62 -10.24 -29.28
C ASP A 288 9.47 -9.87 -28.33
N ILE A 289 9.71 -8.94 -27.39
CA ILE A 289 8.66 -8.34 -26.56
C ILE A 289 7.65 -7.63 -27.48
N ALA A 290 8.09 -6.74 -28.37
CA ALA A 290 7.18 -5.97 -29.22
C ALA A 290 6.28 -6.89 -30.08
N VAL A 291 6.84 -7.92 -30.71
CA VAL A 291 6.10 -8.91 -31.51
C VAL A 291 5.10 -9.68 -30.62
N THR A 292 5.53 -10.12 -29.43
CA THR A 292 4.66 -10.84 -28.49
C THR A 292 3.41 -10.01 -28.13
N PHE A 293 3.62 -8.74 -27.80
CA PHE A 293 2.53 -7.84 -27.41
C PHE A 293 1.66 -7.42 -28.59
N ALA A 294 2.25 -7.25 -29.78
CA ALA A 294 1.52 -7.04 -31.02
C ALA A 294 0.60 -8.24 -31.32
N ASN A 295 1.10 -9.46 -31.16
CA ASN A 295 0.30 -10.69 -31.34
C ASN A 295 -0.84 -10.78 -30.32
N TYR A 296 -0.60 -10.50 -29.04
CA TYR A 296 -1.67 -10.48 -28.04
C TYR A 296 -2.73 -9.40 -28.32
N SER A 297 -2.30 -8.21 -28.71
CA SER A 297 -3.21 -7.10 -29.05
C SER A 297 -4.02 -7.42 -30.30
N GLY A 298 -3.38 -7.94 -31.34
CA GLY A 298 -4.02 -8.36 -32.58
C GLY A 298 -5.02 -9.50 -32.35
N LEU A 299 -4.63 -10.52 -31.59
CA LEU A 299 -5.54 -11.62 -31.23
C LEU A 299 -6.75 -11.10 -30.47
N LYS A 300 -6.54 -10.27 -29.43
CA LYS A 300 -7.63 -9.66 -28.65
C LYS A 300 -8.56 -8.84 -29.54
N PHE A 301 -8.00 -8.00 -30.40
CA PHE A 301 -8.74 -7.18 -31.34
C PHE A 301 -9.63 -8.03 -32.27
N LEU A 302 -9.06 -9.08 -32.89
CA LEU A 302 -9.79 -9.98 -33.78
C LEU A 302 -10.92 -10.72 -33.06
N VAL A 303 -10.64 -11.35 -31.91
CA VAL A 303 -11.65 -12.14 -31.19
C VAL A 303 -12.73 -11.29 -30.53
N SER A 304 -12.44 -10.01 -30.27
CA SER A 304 -13.41 -9.03 -29.75
C SER A 304 -14.28 -8.38 -30.84
N GLY A 305 -14.08 -8.74 -32.12
CA GLY A 305 -14.85 -8.18 -33.23
C GLY A 305 -14.39 -6.78 -33.67
N GLY A 306 -13.12 -6.43 -33.46
CA GLY A 306 -12.54 -5.16 -33.89
C GLY A 306 -12.67 -4.92 -35.39
N PHE A 307 -12.85 -3.64 -35.77
CA PHE A 307 -13.08 -3.21 -37.15
C PHE A 307 -11.78 -2.86 -37.89
N ILE A 308 -11.53 -3.52 -39.01
CA ILE A 308 -10.40 -3.30 -39.90
C ILE A 308 -10.88 -2.47 -41.09
N TYR A 309 -10.25 -1.31 -41.29
CA TYR A 309 -10.47 -0.48 -42.48
C TYR A 309 -9.48 -0.87 -43.58
N ASP A 310 -10.02 -1.28 -44.71
CA ASP A 310 -9.24 -1.53 -45.91
C ASP A 310 -9.22 -0.27 -46.80
N LYS A 311 -8.05 0.36 -46.88
CA LYS A 311 -7.84 1.57 -47.68
C LYS A 311 -8.00 1.35 -49.19
N GLN A 312 -7.80 0.12 -49.67
CA GLN A 312 -7.87 -0.19 -51.10
C GLN A 312 -9.32 -0.33 -51.56
N THR A 313 -10.15 -0.97 -50.75
CA THR A 313 -11.58 -1.17 -51.05
C THR A 313 -12.48 -0.07 -50.46
N GLY A 314 -11.95 0.76 -49.54
CA GLY A 314 -12.72 1.75 -48.79
C GLY A 314 -13.72 1.12 -47.81
N SER A 315 -13.60 -0.18 -47.55
CA SER A 315 -14.57 -0.94 -46.76
C SER A 315 -14.10 -1.18 -45.34
N ILE A 316 -15.06 -1.35 -44.42
CA ILE A 316 -14.81 -1.75 -43.05
C ILE A 316 -15.29 -3.19 -42.89
N SER A 317 -14.42 -4.04 -42.37
CA SER A 317 -14.73 -5.44 -42.08
C SER A 317 -14.32 -5.80 -40.65
N ASN A 318 -14.80 -6.92 -40.14
CA ASN A 318 -14.35 -7.51 -38.89
C ASN A 318 -14.02 -8.99 -39.11
N ALA A 319 -13.45 -9.64 -38.09
CA ALA A 319 -13.27 -11.08 -38.12
C ALA A 319 -14.63 -11.79 -38.22
N SER A 320 -14.68 -12.94 -38.90
CA SER A 320 -15.94 -13.68 -39.09
C SER A 320 -16.58 -14.08 -37.76
N ASN A 321 -17.89 -14.33 -37.77
CA ASN A 321 -18.62 -14.73 -36.57
C ASN A 321 -18.07 -16.02 -35.96
N GLU A 322 -17.54 -16.94 -36.77
CA GLU A 322 -16.90 -18.17 -36.31
C GLU A 322 -15.65 -17.88 -35.47
N VAL A 323 -14.81 -16.92 -35.89
CA VAL A 323 -13.61 -16.51 -35.15
C VAL A 323 -13.99 -15.86 -33.82
N GLN A 324 -15.02 -15.00 -33.81
CA GLN A 324 -15.51 -14.37 -32.58
C GLN A 324 -16.13 -15.42 -31.62
N GLN A 325 -16.83 -16.42 -32.17
CA GLN A 325 -17.42 -17.51 -31.39
C GLN A 325 -16.39 -18.40 -30.70
N VAL A 326 -15.19 -18.58 -31.27
CA VAL A 326 -14.09 -19.31 -30.62
C VAL A 326 -13.78 -18.73 -29.25
N PHE A 327 -13.79 -17.39 -29.11
CA PHE A 327 -13.62 -16.75 -27.82
C PHE A 327 -14.90 -16.75 -26.99
N ALA A 328 -16.05 -16.38 -27.58
CA ALA A 328 -17.31 -16.26 -26.84
C ALA A 328 -17.77 -17.59 -26.20
N ARG A 329 -17.51 -18.72 -26.84
CA ARG A 329 -17.96 -20.06 -26.41
C ARG A 329 -16.90 -20.88 -25.67
N ASN A 330 -15.68 -20.36 -25.49
CA ASN A 330 -14.58 -21.10 -24.87
C ASN A 330 -14.14 -20.44 -23.54
N PRO A 331 -14.70 -20.86 -22.40
CA PRO A 331 -14.32 -20.35 -21.08
C PRO A 331 -12.85 -20.58 -20.72
N LEU A 332 -12.16 -21.55 -21.32
CA LEU A 332 -10.73 -21.77 -21.09
C LEU A 332 -9.91 -20.70 -21.80
N LEU A 333 -10.26 -20.41 -23.06
CA LEU A 333 -9.60 -19.35 -23.83
C LEU A 333 -9.84 -17.98 -23.21
N GLN A 334 -11.08 -17.71 -22.76
CA GLN A 334 -11.42 -16.51 -22.01
C GLN A 334 -10.52 -16.36 -20.78
N ARG A 335 -10.46 -17.39 -19.93
CA ARG A 335 -9.60 -17.39 -18.73
C ARG A 335 -8.12 -17.23 -19.07
N ALA A 336 -7.64 -17.87 -20.13
CA ALA A 336 -6.26 -17.72 -20.60
C ALA A 336 -5.95 -16.29 -21.06
N MET A 337 -6.93 -15.56 -21.60
CA MET A 337 -6.83 -14.14 -21.94
C MET A 337 -7.21 -13.19 -20.78
N GLY A 338 -7.43 -13.71 -19.57
CA GLY A 338 -7.78 -12.91 -18.39
C GLY A 338 -9.23 -12.42 -18.35
N TYR A 339 -10.13 -13.01 -19.14
CA TYR A 339 -11.56 -12.72 -19.14
C TYR A 339 -12.34 -13.85 -18.42
N ASP A 340 -13.21 -13.49 -17.48
CA ASP A 340 -14.10 -14.43 -16.81
C ASP A 340 -15.50 -13.82 -16.68
N TYR A 341 -16.33 -14.05 -17.70
CA TYR A 341 -17.69 -13.55 -17.76
C TYR A 341 -18.56 -14.01 -16.58
N LYS A 342 -18.37 -15.25 -16.12
CA LYS A 342 -19.15 -15.81 -15.00
C LYS A 342 -18.80 -15.11 -13.68
N SER A 343 -17.53 -14.72 -13.51
CA SER A 343 -17.10 -13.94 -12.33
C SER A 343 -17.70 -12.53 -12.26
N ILE A 344 -18.14 -11.97 -13.40
CA ILE A 344 -18.65 -10.59 -13.49
C ILE A 344 -20.17 -10.55 -13.28
N HIS A 345 -20.91 -11.55 -13.78
CA HIS A 345 -22.38 -11.50 -13.83
C HIS A 345 -23.12 -12.52 -12.95
N SER A 346 -22.45 -13.52 -12.37
CA SER A 346 -23.14 -14.69 -11.79
C SER A 346 -22.79 -15.03 -10.33
N LEU A 347 -21.98 -14.22 -9.65
CA LEU A 347 -21.60 -14.48 -8.26
C LEU A 347 -22.55 -13.76 -7.30
N SER A 348 -23.41 -14.52 -6.62
CA SER A 348 -24.09 -14.06 -5.41
C SER A 348 -23.30 -14.50 -4.18
N TYR A 349 -23.13 -13.58 -3.24
CA TYR A 349 -22.57 -13.86 -1.93
C TYR A 349 -23.69 -13.98 -0.89
N PRO A 350 -23.56 -14.83 0.15
CA PRO A 350 -22.39 -15.67 0.45
C PRO A 350 -22.24 -16.90 -0.46
N LEU A 351 -20.99 -17.27 -0.77
CA LEU A 351 -20.63 -18.42 -1.61
C LEU A 351 -19.93 -19.50 -0.78
N ASP A 352 -20.46 -20.71 -0.81
CA ASP A 352 -19.83 -21.91 -0.25
C ASP A 352 -18.88 -22.52 -1.30
N LEU A 353 -17.59 -22.62 -0.96
CA LEU A 353 -16.57 -23.22 -1.82
C LEU A 353 -16.50 -24.76 -1.67
N ASN A 354 -17.40 -25.36 -0.89
CA ASN A 354 -17.43 -26.78 -0.54
C ASN A 354 -16.07 -27.28 -0.01
N ILE A 355 -15.43 -26.46 0.81
CA ILE A 355 -14.16 -26.82 1.45
C ILE A 355 -14.44 -27.95 2.44
N LYS A 356 -13.66 -29.03 2.34
CA LYS A 356 -13.82 -30.20 3.20
C LYS A 356 -13.53 -29.81 4.65
N LEU A 357 -14.51 -30.03 5.52
CA LEU A 357 -14.36 -29.91 6.97
C LEU A 357 -13.51 -31.10 7.47
N THR A 358 -12.55 -30.82 8.35
CA THR A 358 -11.77 -31.88 9.00
C THR A 358 -12.56 -32.42 10.19
N LYS A 359 -12.30 -33.67 10.59
CA LYS A 359 -12.98 -34.27 11.76
C LYS A 359 -12.65 -33.56 13.08
N GLU A 360 -11.50 -32.91 13.15
CA GLU A 360 -11.05 -32.16 14.33
C GLU A 360 -11.79 -30.82 14.48
N ASP A 361 -12.28 -30.27 13.37
CA ASP A 361 -13.03 -29.00 13.35
C ASP A 361 -14.55 -29.20 13.47
N GLU A 362 -15.03 -30.45 13.44
CA GLU A 362 -16.46 -30.77 13.63
C GLU A 362 -16.89 -30.45 15.08
N VAL A 363 -17.92 -29.63 15.21
CA VAL A 363 -18.49 -29.26 16.51
C VAL A 363 -19.96 -29.64 16.59
N ALA A 364 -20.45 -29.84 17.82
CA ALA A 364 -21.87 -29.99 18.07
C ALA A 364 -22.65 -28.75 17.62
N ILE A 365 -23.93 -28.93 17.29
CA ILE A 365 -24.82 -27.82 16.96
C ILE A 365 -24.89 -26.89 18.19
N PRO A 366 -24.59 -25.58 18.04
CA PRO A 366 -24.63 -24.63 19.14
C PRO A 366 -26.02 -24.54 19.78
N GLU A 367 -26.09 -24.43 21.10
CA GLU A 367 -27.34 -24.35 21.88
C GLU A 367 -28.16 -23.11 21.54
N GLU A 368 -27.53 -22.07 21.00
CA GLU A 368 -28.17 -20.82 20.58
C GLU A 368 -28.99 -20.98 19.29
N PHE A 369 -28.91 -22.13 18.61
CA PHE A 369 -29.92 -22.51 17.64
C PHE A 369 -31.21 -22.91 18.38
N ASP A 370 -32.27 -22.13 18.15
CA ASP A 370 -33.59 -22.22 18.79
C ASP A 370 -34.05 -23.68 19.04
N ALA A 371 -34.11 -24.09 20.31
CA ALA A 371 -34.45 -25.46 20.72
C ALA A 371 -35.85 -25.91 20.24
N ASP A 372 -36.75 -24.95 20.01
CA ASP A 372 -38.11 -25.19 19.52
C ASP A 372 -38.20 -25.35 17.99
N ARG A 373 -37.12 -25.07 17.24
CA ARG A 373 -37.10 -25.20 15.78
C ARG A 373 -36.33 -26.44 15.39
N ASN A 374 -37.04 -27.48 14.94
CA ASN A 374 -36.40 -28.60 14.29
C ASN A 374 -35.68 -28.11 13.00
N TYR A 375 -34.36 -28.28 12.91
CA TYR A 375 -33.53 -27.87 11.77
C TYR A 375 -33.04 -29.09 10.97
N PRO A 376 -33.91 -29.78 10.21
CA PRO A 376 -33.59 -31.08 9.59
C PRO A 376 -32.48 -31.05 8.52
N HIS A 377 -32.00 -29.87 8.14
CA HIS A 377 -30.99 -29.67 7.09
C HIS A 377 -29.94 -28.63 7.49
N LEU A 378 -29.49 -28.67 8.75
CA LEU A 378 -28.37 -27.88 9.23
C LEU A 378 -27.06 -28.66 9.05
N SER A 379 -26.07 -28.05 8.39
CA SER A 379 -24.74 -28.64 8.22
C SER A 379 -23.65 -27.63 8.51
N GLN A 380 -22.58 -28.07 9.18
CA GLN A 380 -21.40 -27.24 9.42
C GLN A 380 -20.58 -27.05 8.14
N LEU A 381 -20.00 -25.87 7.99
CA LEU A 381 -19.11 -25.50 6.88
C LEU A 381 -17.73 -25.11 7.40
N ALA A 382 -16.68 -25.45 6.64
CA ALA A 382 -15.32 -25.02 6.94
C ALA A 382 -15.09 -23.53 6.65
N GLY A 383 -15.81 -22.96 5.69
CA GLY A 383 -15.71 -21.55 5.36
C GLY A 383 -16.61 -21.12 4.21
N ILE A 384 -16.91 -19.82 4.16
CA ILE A 384 -17.74 -19.19 3.12
C ILE A 384 -17.12 -17.87 2.68
N MET A 385 -17.28 -17.52 1.40
CA MET A 385 -16.92 -16.20 0.89
C MET A 385 -18.11 -15.26 1.07
N VAL A 386 -17.89 -14.07 1.62
CA VAL A 386 -18.91 -13.00 1.72
C VAL A 386 -18.67 -11.85 0.75
N SER A 387 -17.46 -11.77 0.21
CA SER A 387 -17.12 -10.92 -0.93
C SER A 387 -15.99 -11.59 -1.72
N LYS A 388 -15.53 -10.98 -2.82
CA LYS A 388 -14.41 -11.49 -3.62
C LYS A 388 -13.11 -11.68 -2.82
N HIS A 389 -12.94 -10.90 -1.74
CA HIS A 389 -11.69 -10.83 -0.98
C HIS A 389 -11.86 -11.20 0.49
N GLU A 390 -13.07 -11.53 0.94
CA GLU A 390 -13.34 -11.85 2.34
C GLU A 390 -13.94 -13.24 2.48
N MET A 391 -13.20 -14.07 3.21
CA MET A 391 -13.58 -15.41 3.60
C MET A 391 -13.86 -15.43 5.10
N LEU A 392 -15.02 -15.94 5.47
CA LEU A 392 -15.34 -16.31 6.85
C LEU A 392 -14.91 -17.76 7.08
N ARG A 393 -14.24 -17.99 8.20
CA ARG A 393 -13.85 -19.31 8.73
C ARG A 393 -13.60 -19.20 10.23
N GLN A 394 -13.41 -20.33 10.89
CA GLN A 394 -13.08 -20.37 12.31
C GLN A 394 -11.84 -19.49 12.64
N GLY A 395 -11.90 -18.82 13.79
CA GLY A 395 -10.87 -17.91 14.30
C GLY A 395 -10.86 -16.50 13.68
N VAL A 396 -11.64 -16.26 12.61
CA VAL A 396 -11.77 -14.92 12.02
C VAL A 396 -12.63 -14.05 12.92
N PHE A 397 -12.17 -12.82 13.19
CA PHE A 397 -12.93 -11.81 13.90
C PHE A 397 -13.81 -11.03 12.92
N VAL A 398 -15.06 -10.82 13.31
CA VAL A 398 -16.07 -10.11 12.53
C VAL A 398 -16.69 -8.99 13.34
N VAL A 399 -17.16 -7.97 12.63
CA VAL A 399 -18.02 -6.93 13.20
C VAL A 399 -19.47 -7.23 12.80
N VAL A 400 -20.34 -7.33 13.79
CA VAL A 400 -21.77 -7.56 13.62
C VAL A 400 -22.52 -6.30 13.99
N GLU A 401 -23.48 -5.91 13.14
CA GLU A 401 -24.39 -4.82 13.47
C GLU A 401 -25.66 -5.36 14.11
N ARG A 402 -25.95 -4.91 15.33
CA ARG A 402 -27.19 -5.25 16.05
C ARG A 402 -27.75 -4.00 16.72
N ARG A 403 -28.98 -3.62 16.37
CA ARG A 403 -29.68 -2.44 16.91
C ARG A 403 -28.80 -1.17 16.81
N SER A 404 -28.17 -0.96 15.65
CA SER A 404 -27.27 0.16 15.37
C SER A 404 -25.99 0.21 16.24
N LYS A 405 -25.65 -0.87 16.94
CA LYS A 405 -24.36 -1.04 17.62
C LYS A 405 -23.48 -2.01 16.84
N LEU A 406 -22.20 -1.66 16.72
CA LEU A 406 -21.17 -2.54 16.18
C LEU A 406 -20.60 -3.38 17.32
N LEU A 407 -20.67 -4.70 17.19
CA LEU A 407 -20.18 -5.67 18.16
C LEU A 407 -19.08 -6.51 17.52
N VAL A 408 -18.09 -6.92 18.32
CA VAL A 408 -16.99 -7.76 17.86
C VAL A 408 -17.24 -9.21 18.27
N GLY A 409 -17.02 -10.14 17.36
CA GLY A 409 -17.09 -11.57 17.66
C GLY A 409 -16.04 -12.37 16.90
N GLU A 410 -15.54 -13.43 17.51
CA GLU A 410 -14.68 -14.43 16.87
C GLU A 410 -15.54 -15.61 16.40
N ILE A 411 -15.37 -16.02 15.15
CA ILE A 411 -16.11 -17.16 14.59
C ILE A 411 -15.60 -18.46 15.22
N LYS A 412 -16.48 -19.18 15.91
CA LYS A 412 -16.22 -20.53 16.44
C LYS A 412 -16.66 -21.62 15.47
N SER A 413 -17.78 -21.44 14.77
CA SER A 413 -18.23 -22.35 13.70
C SER A 413 -19.18 -21.68 12.71
N ILE A 414 -19.32 -22.24 11.52
CA ILE A 414 -20.17 -21.73 10.44
C ILE A 414 -21.15 -22.82 10.04
N TRP A 415 -22.40 -22.43 9.80
CA TRP A 415 -23.50 -23.35 9.54
C TRP A 415 -24.33 -22.88 8.36
N VAL A 416 -24.82 -23.83 7.57
CA VAL A 416 -25.80 -23.58 6.52
C VAL A 416 -27.08 -24.33 6.81
N LYS A 417 -28.21 -23.62 6.71
CA LYS A 417 -29.54 -24.19 6.68
C LYS A 417 -29.99 -24.26 5.23
N LYS A 418 -30.09 -25.47 4.68
CA LYS A 418 -30.58 -25.69 3.32
C LYS A 418 -32.10 -25.88 3.36
N THR A 419 -32.82 -25.11 2.56
CA THR A 419 -34.24 -25.34 2.26
C THR A 419 -34.36 -25.68 0.77
N PRO A 420 -35.45 -26.31 0.31
CA PRO A 420 -35.64 -26.60 -1.11
C PRO A 420 -35.53 -25.38 -2.03
N GLN A 421 -35.74 -24.18 -1.50
CA GLN A 421 -35.81 -22.91 -2.26
C GLN A 421 -34.62 -21.98 -1.99
N SER A 422 -33.90 -22.12 -0.87
CA SER A 422 -32.83 -21.20 -0.48
C SER A 422 -31.85 -21.78 0.56
N SER A 423 -30.64 -21.23 0.59
CA SER A 423 -29.63 -21.52 1.61
C SER A 423 -29.42 -20.31 2.50
N HIS A 424 -29.53 -20.50 3.81
CA HIS A 424 -29.27 -19.45 4.79
C HIS A 424 -28.01 -19.79 5.59
N PHE A 425 -27.08 -18.84 5.67
CA PHE A 425 -25.82 -19.02 6.36
C PHE A 425 -25.83 -18.33 7.73
N TYR A 426 -25.26 -19.01 8.71
CA TYR A 426 -25.17 -18.58 10.09
C TYR A 426 -23.74 -18.76 10.59
N VAL A 427 -23.31 -17.87 11.49
CA VAL A 427 -22.03 -17.98 12.18
C VAL A 427 -22.29 -18.02 13.67
N HIS A 428 -21.65 -18.95 14.35
CA HIS A 428 -21.59 -19.03 15.81
C HIS A 428 -20.38 -18.23 16.27
N LEU A 429 -20.63 -17.22 17.10
CA LEU A 429 -19.64 -16.23 17.53
C LEU A 429 -19.41 -16.31 19.03
N GLN A 430 -18.14 -16.28 19.42
CA GLN A 430 -17.70 -15.89 20.75
C GLN A 430 -17.66 -14.36 20.82
N GLY A 431 -18.41 -13.77 21.75
CA GLY A 431 -18.55 -12.32 21.89
C GLY A 431 -17.37 -11.65 22.59
N PHE A 432 -17.06 -10.42 22.18
CA PHE A 432 -16.04 -9.55 22.77
C PHE A 432 -16.62 -8.16 23.07
N GLU A 433 -16.20 -7.58 24.19
CA GLU A 433 -16.55 -6.22 24.57
C GLU A 433 -15.37 -5.28 24.36
N THR A 434 -15.64 -4.06 23.87
CA THR A 434 -14.63 -3.01 23.75
C THR A 434 -14.28 -2.46 25.13
N ALA A 435 -12.98 -2.28 25.38
CA ALA A 435 -12.45 -1.78 26.63
C ALA A 435 -11.71 -0.45 26.40
N HIS A 436 -10.63 -0.19 27.14
CA HIS A 436 -9.87 1.05 27.10
C HIS A 436 -9.03 1.19 25.81
N VAL A 437 -8.45 2.37 25.58
CA VAL A 437 -7.37 2.52 24.60
C VAL A 437 -6.08 2.11 25.30
N ASP A 438 -5.44 1.05 24.83
CA ASP A 438 -4.20 0.54 25.41
C ASP A 438 -3.07 1.58 25.23
N GLU A 439 -2.36 1.93 26.29
CA GLU A 439 -1.34 2.99 26.26
C GLU A 439 -0.11 2.61 25.41
N HIS A 440 0.25 1.32 25.37
CA HIS A 440 1.41 0.85 24.63
C HIS A 440 1.14 0.85 23.12
N TYR A 441 0.00 0.31 22.69
CA TYR A 441 -0.36 0.23 21.28
C TYR A 441 -1.07 1.48 20.76
N GLN A 442 -1.67 2.28 21.65
CA GLN A 442 -2.65 3.32 21.36
C GLN A 442 -3.79 2.83 20.46
N MET A 443 -4.24 1.60 20.72
CA MET A 443 -5.30 0.93 19.97
C MET A 443 -6.37 0.42 20.94
N ARG A 444 -7.57 0.19 20.42
CA ARG A 444 -8.71 -0.22 21.24
C ARG A 444 -8.51 -1.66 21.70
N SER A 445 -8.52 -1.89 23.01
CA SER A 445 -8.54 -3.25 23.56
C SER A 445 -9.93 -3.84 23.52
N ILE A 446 -9.99 -5.17 23.41
CA ILE A 446 -11.22 -5.97 23.51
C ILE A 446 -10.97 -7.14 24.46
N VAL A 447 -12.02 -7.51 25.20
CA VAL A 447 -11.96 -8.60 26.18
C VAL A 447 -13.02 -9.64 25.85
N ARG A 448 -12.63 -10.92 25.89
CA ARG A 448 -13.53 -12.04 25.69
C ARG A 448 -14.63 -12.05 26.75
N THR A 449 -15.87 -12.21 26.32
CA THR A 449 -17.04 -12.35 27.22
C THR A 449 -17.45 -13.82 27.33
N PRO A 450 -18.26 -14.24 28.30
CA PRO A 450 -18.86 -15.58 28.29
C PRO A 450 -19.94 -15.75 27.21
N ASN A 451 -20.36 -14.67 26.56
CA ASN A 451 -21.51 -14.67 25.67
C ASN A 451 -21.18 -15.31 24.32
N HIS A 452 -22.02 -16.25 23.93
CA HIS A 452 -22.04 -16.86 22.62
C HIS A 452 -23.33 -16.46 21.89
N VAL A 453 -23.25 -16.35 20.56
CA VAL A 453 -24.42 -15.99 19.76
C VAL A 453 -24.33 -16.59 18.36
N VAL A 454 -25.46 -17.07 17.87
CA VAL A 454 -25.62 -17.42 16.46
C VAL A 454 -26.24 -16.24 15.72
N VAL A 455 -25.54 -15.76 14.68
CA VAL A 455 -26.03 -14.65 13.85
C VAL A 455 -26.08 -15.06 12.38
N ASN A 456 -27.09 -14.56 11.67
CA ASN A 456 -27.14 -14.71 10.22
C ASN A 456 -26.06 -13.84 9.57
N THR A 457 -25.41 -14.36 8.52
CA THR A 457 -24.31 -13.67 7.84
C THR A 457 -24.70 -12.31 7.26
N LYS A 458 -25.99 -12.05 7.00
CA LYS A 458 -26.49 -10.73 6.56
C LYS A 458 -26.23 -9.59 7.53
N TYR A 459 -25.98 -9.89 8.82
CA TYR A 459 -25.67 -8.89 9.85
C TYR A 459 -24.16 -8.66 10.03
N ILE A 460 -23.32 -9.42 9.33
CA ILE A 460 -21.87 -9.24 9.35
C ILE A 460 -21.51 -8.08 8.43
N ARG A 461 -20.87 -7.06 8.99
CA ARG A 461 -20.43 -5.86 8.25
C ARG A 461 -19.09 -6.07 7.54
N GLY A 462 -18.29 -7.00 8.03
CA GLY A 462 -16.99 -7.35 7.46
C GLY A 462 -16.09 -8.01 8.50
N THR A 463 -14.89 -8.36 8.07
CA THR A 463 -13.88 -8.96 8.95
C THR A 463 -12.89 -7.91 9.46
N ILE A 464 -12.35 -8.13 10.66
CA ILE A 464 -11.31 -7.28 11.25
C ILE A 464 -10.13 -8.14 11.72
N ASN A 465 -8.94 -7.55 11.73
CA ASN A 465 -7.78 -8.14 12.35
C ASN A 465 -7.67 -7.71 13.82
N VAL A 466 -7.41 -8.69 14.67
CA VAL A 466 -7.11 -8.48 16.08
C VAL A 466 -5.87 -9.27 16.45
N GLN A 467 -5.09 -8.75 17.38
CA GLN A 467 -3.88 -9.37 17.89
C GLN A 467 -3.99 -9.58 19.39
N HIS A 468 -3.37 -10.64 19.89
CA HIS A 468 -3.25 -10.88 21.33
C HIS A 468 -2.49 -9.73 22.01
N ASN A 469 -2.89 -9.32 23.23
CA ASN A 469 -2.18 -8.31 24.00
C ASN A 469 -0.89 -8.90 24.62
N CYS A 470 0.10 -9.17 23.78
CA CYS A 470 1.36 -9.78 24.21
C CYS A 470 2.16 -8.89 25.18
N HIS A 471 2.02 -7.56 25.08
CA HIS A 471 2.73 -6.62 25.94
C HIS A 471 2.24 -6.72 27.39
N GLN A 472 0.93 -6.66 27.61
CA GLN A 472 0.32 -6.75 28.96
C GLN A 472 0.68 -8.06 29.67
N PHE A 473 0.75 -9.18 28.92
CA PHE A 473 0.97 -10.51 29.46
C PHE A 473 2.39 -11.04 29.28
N GLN A 474 3.30 -10.18 28.83
CA GLN A 474 4.74 -10.46 28.68
C GLN A 474 5.03 -11.80 28.00
N CYS A 475 4.30 -12.09 26.91
CA CYS A 475 4.37 -13.38 26.22
C CYS A 475 5.80 -13.64 25.70
N PRO A 476 6.47 -14.73 26.13
CA PRO A 476 7.86 -14.98 25.74
C PRO A 476 7.97 -15.49 24.31
N VAL A 477 9.08 -15.13 23.64
CA VAL A 477 9.51 -15.77 22.39
C VAL A 477 10.35 -16.99 22.73
N VAL A 478 9.90 -18.16 22.28
CA VAL A 478 10.49 -19.47 22.54
C VAL A 478 10.69 -20.22 21.22
N SER A 479 11.76 -21.02 21.12
CA SER A 479 12.02 -21.85 19.93
C SER A 479 11.27 -23.18 20.06
N THR A 480 10.02 -23.24 19.58
CA THR A 480 9.09 -24.33 19.93
C THR A 480 8.66 -25.26 18.81
N ARG A 481 8.82 -24.91 17.52
CA ARG A 481 8.24 -25.72 16.44
C ARG A 481 9.26 -26.13 15.37
N ALA A 482 9.28 -27.42 15.05
CA ALA A 482 9.90 -28.01 13.86
C ALA A 482 9.40 -27.27 12.60
N SER A 483 10.32 -26.70 11.81
CA SER A 483 9.95 -26.01 10.57
C SER A 483 9.60 -27.02 9.49
N LEU A 484 8.61 -26.72 8.65
CA LEU A 484 8.29 -27.55 7.49
C LEU A 484 9.16 -27.09 6.31
N MET A 485 10.09 -27.93 5.84
CA MET A 485 10.74 -27.76 4.54
C MET A 485 10.16 -28.82 3.60
N GLU A 486 9.70 -28.40 2.42
CA GLU A 486 9.19 -29.33 1.39
C GLU A 486 8.07 -30.26 1.87
N ARG A 487 7.30 -29.84 2.89
CA ARG A 487 6.23 -30.60 3.58
C ARG A 487 6.71 -31.69 4.54
N GLU A 488 8.00 -31.74 4.85
CA GLU A 488 8.57 -32.60 5.88
C GLU A 488 8.91 -31.81 7.15
N GLU A 489 8.61 -32.38 8.32
CA GLU A 489 9.01 -31.79 9.60
C GLU A 489 10.53 -31.88 9.77
N THR A 490 11.18 -30.71 9.86
CA THR A 490 12.61 -30.62 10.10
C THR A 490 12.92 -30.49 11.58
N ARG A 491 14.15 -30.86 11.97
CA ARG A 491 14.67 -30.61 13.32
C ARG A 491 14.98 -29.12 13.58
N ILE A 492 14.83 -28.24 12.58
CA ILE A 492 15.12 -26.81 12.69
C ILE A 492 13.93 -26.16 13.40
N THR A 493 14.17 -25.59 14.58
CA THR A 493 13.14 -24.86 15.32
C THR A 493 13.09 -23.40 14.91
N GLN A 494 11.88 -22.85 14.78
CA GLN A 494 11.68 -21.43 14.54
C GLN A 494 11.24 -20.71 15.84
N PRO A 495 11.71 -19.46 16.07
CA PRO A 495 11.23 -18.68 17.19
C PRO A 495 9.74 -18.35 17.00
N MET A 496 8.96 -18.49 18.07
CA MET A 496 7.53 -18.16 18.11
C MET A 496 7.14 -17.60 19.49
N VAL A 497 6.08 -16.80 19.55
CA VAL A 497 5.48 -16.29 20.78
C VAL A 497 4.63 -17.40 21.39
N LYS A 498 4.80 -17.65 22.68
CA LYS A 498 3.88 -18.47 23.47
C LYS A 498 2.96 -17.53 24.24
N HIS A 499 1.67 -17.49 23.86
CA HIS A 499 0.69 -16.65 24.55
C HIS A 499 0.41 -17.15 25.96
N SER A 500 0.36 -16.22 26.92
CA SER A 500 0.10 -16.52 28.34
C SER A 500 -1.38 -16.48 28.72
N ASP A 501 -2.24 -15.93 27.85
CA ASP A 501 -3.70 -15.90 27.98
C ASP A 501 -4.37 -16.06 26.61
N ASP A 502 -5.70 -16.14 26.63
CA ASP A 502 -6.55 -16.21 25.44
C ASP A 502 -7.80 -15.30 25.55
N ASN A 503 -7.73 -14.23 26.35
CA ASN A 503 -8.88 -13.37 26.65
C ASN A 503 -8.70 -11.91 26.23
N HIS A 504 -7.47 -11.42 26.12
CA HIS A 504 -7.19 -10.00 25.89
C HIS A 504 -6.57 -9.77 24.52
N TYR A 505 -7.23 -8.92 23.73
CA TYR A 505 -6.81 -8.63 22.37
C TYR A 505 -6.89 -7.14 22.08
N ILE A 506 -6.24 -6.73 21.00
CA ILE A 506 -6.16 -5.38 20.49
C ILE A 506 -6.68 -5.36 19.06
N ILE A 507 -7.58 -4.44 18.75
CA ILE A 507 -8.03 -4.21 17.37
C ILE A 507 -6.88 -3.58 16.59
N ASN A 508 -6.47 -4.20 15.49
CA ASN A 508 -5.36 -3.71 14.67
C ASN A 508 -5.77 -2.49 13.83
N SER A 509 -5.62 -1.29 14.39
CA SER A 509 -5.88 -0.03 13.68
C SER A 509 -4.86 0.29 12.58
N ALA A 510 -3.83 -0.54 12.38
CA ALA A 510 -2.90 -0.46 11.26
C ALA A 510 -3.29 -1.35 10.07
N SER A 511 -4.39 -2.12 10.16
CA SER A 511 -4.88 -2.97 9.08
C SER A 511 -5.15 -2.15 7.81
N LEU A 512 -4.61 -2.59 6.68
CA LEU A 512 -4.91 -2.03 5.36
C LEU A 512 -6.14 -2.72 4.72
N SER A 513 -6.67 -3.75 5.39
CA SER A 513 -7.89 -4.44 5.03
C SER A 513 -9.05 -3.92 5.89
N ASN A 514 -10.15 -3.55 5.25
CA ASN A 514 -11.30 -2.90 5.89
C ASN A 514 -10.93 -1.76 6.88
N PRO A 515 -10.05 -0.81 6.52
CA PRO A 515 -9.58 0.21 7.45
C PRO A 515 -10.72 1.05 8.05
N GLU A 516 -11.74 1.38 7.26
CA GLU A 516 -12.93 2.11 7.74
C GLU A 516 -13.67 1.34 8.83
N LEU A 517 -13.88 0.03 8.66
CA LEU A 517 -14.55 -0.81 9.65
C LEU A 517 -13.75 -0.89 10.96
N HIS A 518 -12.42 -1.01 10.86
CA HIS A 518 -11.53 -0.99 12.02
C HIS A 518 -11.65 0.32 12.79
N ARG A 519 -11.71 1.47 12.09
CA ARG A 519 -11.86 2.78 12.74
C ARG A 519 -13.24 2.94 13.39
N GLN A 520 -14.31 2.55 12.71
CA GLN A 520 -15.69 2.62 13.22
C GLN A 520 -15.89 1.80 14.50
N VAL A 521 -15.23 0.64 14.62
CA VAL A 521 -15.34 -0.20 15.83
C VAL A 521 -14.33 0.20 16.91
N ALA A 522 -13.14 0.66 16.53
CA ALA A 522 -12.10 1.04 17.50
C ALA A 522 -12.42 2.38 18.18
N LEU A 523 -13.07 3.31 17.48
CA LEU A 523 -13.44 4.65 17.97
C LEU A 523 -12.29 5.30 18.75
N LEU A 524 -11.13 5.40 18.08
CA LEU A 524 -9.95 6.00 18.69
C LEU A 524 -10.09 7.53 18.72
N PRO A 525 -9.66 8.19 19.80
CA PRO A 525 -9.57 9.64 19.82
C PRO A 525 -8.52 10.10 18.79
N ILE A 526 -8.85 11.17 18.09
CA ILE A 526 -7.93 11.84 17.16
C ILE A 526 -7.52 13.16 17.80
N GLU A 527 -6.23 13.32 18.03
CA GLU A 527 -5.67 14.55 18.59
C GLU A 527 -5.45 15.58 17.48
N GLN A 528 -5.99 16.78 17.70
CA GLN A 528 -5.69 17.92 16.84
C GLN A 528 -4.30 18.46 17.15
N THR A 529 -3.57 18.82 16.09
CA THR A 529 -2.28 19.52 16.24
C THR A 529 -2.55 21.02 16.29
N ASN A 530 -2.24 21.65 17.42
CA ASN A 530 -2.47 23.07 17.63
C ASN A 530 -1.22 23.89 17.23
N PRO A 531 -1.36 25.22 17.02
CA PRO A 531 -0.22 26.06 16.64
C PRO A 531 0.98 25.99 17.61
N ARG A 532 0.72 25.82 18.91
CA ARG A 532 1.78 25.64 19.92
C ARG A 532 2.59 24.36 19.70
N ASP A 533 1.95 23.29 19.25
CA ASP A 533 2.58 22.01 19.00
C ASP A 533 3.54 22.11 17.80
N TRP A 534 3.15 22.87 16.77
CA TRP A 534 4.02 23.18 15.63
C TRP A 534 5.24 24.00 16.04
N ILE A 535 5.05 25.05 16.85
CA ILE A 535 6.17 25.86 17.38
C ILE A 535 7.13 24.97 18.18
N ALA A 536 6.60 24.14 19.08
CA ALA A 536 7.41 23.23 19.90
C ALA A 536 8.17 22.22 19.03
N CYS A 537 7.51 21.63 18.04
CA CYS A 537 8.11 20.72 17.07
C CYS A 537 9.27 21.35 16.31
N VAL A 538 9.06 22.53 15.70
CA VAL A 538 10.10 23.22 14.92
C VAL A 538 11.29 23.58 15.81
N ARG A 539 11.06 24.11 17.01
CA ARG A 539 12.14 24.49 17.95
C ARG A 539 12.90 23.27 18.46
N GLY A 540 12.18 22.26 18.93
CA GLY A 540 12.75 21.02 19.46
C GLY A 540 13.56 20.27 18.42
N GLY A 541 12.96 20.03 17.24
CA GLY A 541 13.63 19.35 16.14
C GLY A 541 14.87 20.08 15.63
N PHE A 542 14.82 21.41 15.53
CA PHE A 542 15.97 22.21 15.11
C PHE A 542 17.10 22.21 16.16
N ALA A 543 16.75 22.22 17.45
CA ALA A 543 17.74 22.07 18.52
C ALA A 543 18.43 20.70 18.47
N VAL A 544 17.70 19.63 18.15
CA VAL A 544 18.30 18.30 17.93
C VAL A 544 19.26 18.35 16.73
N TRP A 545 18.82 18.91 15.58
CA TRP A 545 19.66 19.02 14.38
C TRP A 545 21.00 19.70 14.70
N LEU A 546 20.99 20.86 15.38
CA LEU A 546 22.24 21.59 15.71
C LEU A 546 23.24 20.81 16.57
N ASN A 547 22.79 19.77 17.29
CA ASN A 547 23.62 18.97 18.17
C ASN A 547 24.08 17.64 17.54
N VAL A 548 23.76 17.36 16.28
CA VAL A 548 24.25 16.18 15.56
C VAL A 548 25.63 16.48 14.95
N PRO A 549 26.70 15.71 15.28
CA PRO A 549 28.03 15.90 14.69
C PRO A 549 28.01 15.70 13.17
N ASP A 550 28.76 16.52 12.43
CA ASP A 550 28.80 16.53 10.96
C ASP A 550 29.21 15.17 10.34
N GLU A 551 29.89 14.29 11.08
CA GLU A 551 30.38 12.99 10.59
C GLU A 551 29.26 11.96 10.30
N LEU A 552 28.04 12.15 10.80
CA LEU A 552 26.90 11.28 10.50
C LEU A 552 26.10 11.72 9.26
N LEU A 553 26.48 12.84 8.62
CA LEU A 553 25.71 13.50 7.55
C LEU A 553 25.83 12.82 6.17
N TYR A 554 26.85 12.00 5.94
CA TYR A 554 27.25 11.57 4.59
C TYR A 554 26.79 10.17 4.16
N ASN A 555 26.20 9.36 5.06
CA ASN A 555 25.82 7.98 4.72
C ASN A 555 24.42 7.85 4.09
N ASP A 556 23.65 8.94 4.03
CA ASP A 556 22.24 8.93 3.63
C ASP A 556 21.98 9.51 2.22
N SER A 557 23.04 9.99 1.54
CA SER A 557 22.99 10.57 0.20
C SER A 557 23.02 9.53 -0.94
N GLU A 558 23.22 8.24 -0.66
CA GLU A 558 23.21 7.19 -1.69
C GLU A 558 21.79 6.90 -2.24
N ASP A 559 20.72 7.35 -1.58
CA ASP A 559 19.34 6.95 -1.89
C ASP A 559 18.59 7.86 -2.88
N GLU A 560 19.25 8.88 -3.43
CA GLU A 560 18.75 9.64 -4.60
C GLU A 560 19.70 9.53 -5.81
N ALA A 561 20.58 8.52 -5.82
CA ALA A 561 21.56 8.31 -6.89
C ALA A 561 20.98 7.76 -8.21
N ASP A 562 19.65 7.69 -8.37
CA ASP A 562 19.03 7.50 -9.69
C ASP A 562 18.82 8.83 -10.45
N ASP A 563 19.11 9.99 -9.84
CA ASP A 563 19.00 11.31 -10.49
C ASP A 563 20.28 12.17 -10.43
N VAL A 564 21.41 11.60 -9.98
CA VAL A 564 22.71 12.28 -9.98
C VAL A 564 23.69 11.55 -10.88
N ILE A 565 23.88 12.07 -12.10
CA ILE A 565 25.00 11.68 -12.96
C ILE A 565 26.29 12.13 -12.25
N VAL A 566 26.95 11.19 -11.58
CA VAL A 566 28.30 11.35 -11.03
C VAL A 566 29.28 11.44 -12.20
N PRO A 567 30.15 12.46 -12.29
CA PRO A 567 31.20 12.50 -13.30
C PRO A 567 32.25 11.42 -12.99
N PRO A 568 32.87 10.79 -14.01
CA PRO A 568 33.86 9.74 -13.76
C PRO A 568 35.05 10.32 -13.00
N ALA A 569 35.44 9.63 -11.92
CA ALA A 569 36.68 9.89 -11.21
C ALA A 569 37.85 9.75 -12.19
N GLN A 570 38.64 10.82 -12.34
CA GLN A 570 39.91 10.77 -13.06
C GLN A 570 40.96 10.19 -12.11
N ALA A 571 41.64 9.14 -12.59
CA ALA A 571 42.99 8.79 -12.16
C ALA A 571 44.00 9.76 -12.80
#